data_AF-D2PF50-F1
#
_entry.id   AF-D2PF50-F1
#
_cell.length_a   1.000
_cell.length_b   1.000
_cell.length_c   1.000
_cell.angle_alpha   90.00
_cell.angle_beta   90.00
_cell.angle_gamma   90.00
#
_symmetry.space_group_name_H-M   'P 1'
#
loop_
_entity.id
_entity.type
_entity.pdbx_description
1 polymer ?
#
loop_
_entity_poly.entity_id
_entity_poly.type
_entity_poly.pdbx_seq_one_letter_code
_entity_poly.pdbx_strand_id
1 'polypeptide(L)' 'MVMEGFIWIIILLTRLGLRFVVGKGIHPIFTPKYSSEVNMVEVVFKSLKDYMSNKIFYTIKDVKKLY' A
#
# COMPACT_ATOMS: atom_id res chain seq x y z
N MET A 1 17.78 23.76 3.39
CA MET A 1 17.99 23.50 1.95
C MET A 1 17.72 22.05 1.52
N VAL A 2 18.01 21.03 2.33
CA VAL A 2 17.82 19.60 1.94
C VAL A 2 16.34 19.15 1.89
N MET A 3 15.48 19.70 2.74
CA MET A 3 14.06 19.32 2.82
C MET A 3 13.23 19.72 1.59
N GLU A 4 13.53 20.88 1.00
CA GLU A 4 12.83 21.41 -0.19
C GLU A 4 12.95 20.47 -1.40
N GLY A 5 14.17 20.00 -1.69
CA GLY A 5 14.42 19.10 -2.82
C GLY A 5 13.73 17.74 -2.67
N PHE A 6 13.62 17.23 -1.44
CA PHE A 6 12.96 15.96 -1.16
C PHE A 6 11.44 16.04 -1.40
N ILE A 7 10.82 17.18 -1.07
CA ILE A 7 9.40 17.45 -1.33
C ILE A 7 9.12 17.44 -2.83
N TRP A 8 9.97 18.09 -3.64
CA TRP A 8 9.81 18.10 -5.10
C TRP A 8 9.91 16.71 -5.72
N ILE A 9 10.82 15.87 -5.23
CA ILE A 9 10.97 14.48 -5.69
C ILE A 9 9.71 13.66 -5.40
N ILE A 10 9.13 13.79 -4.19
CA ILE A 10 7.89 13.09 -3.82
C ILE A 10 6.72 13.54 -4.70
N ILE A 11 6.59 14.84 -4.97
CA ILE A 11 5.54 15.37 -5.85
C ILE A 11 5.70 14.82 -7.28
N LEU A 12 6.92 14.79 -7.80
CA LEU A 12 7.21 14.27 -9.14
C LEU A 12 6.85 12.79 -9.26
N LEU A 13 7.24 11.97 -8.28
CA LEU A 13 6.93 10.54 -8.24
C LEU A 13 5.41 10.30 -8.17
N THR A 14 4.69 11.11 -7.39
CA THR A 14 3.23 11.01 -7.26
C THR A 14 2.53 11.34 -8.58
N ARG A 15 2.99 12.37 -9.32
CA ARG A 15 2.44 12.72 -10.64
C ARG A 15 2.72 11.66 -11.70
N LEU A 16 3.90 11.04 -11.68
CA LEU A 16 4.24 9.94 -12.59
C LEU A 16 3.39 8.69 -12.32
N GLY A 17 3.21 8.33 -11.04
CA GLY A 17 2.34 7.24 -10.64
C GLY A 17 0.89 7.46 -11.07
N LEU A 18 0.35 8.66 -10.86
CA LEU A 18 -1.01 9.01 -11.28
C LEU A 18 -1.19 8.91 -12.80
N ARG A 19 -0.23 9.42 -13.59
CA ARG A 19 -0.27 9.31 -15.06
C ARG A 19 -0.22 7.86 -15.53
N PHE A 20 0.57 7.01 -14.88
CA PHE A 20 0.66 5.60 -15.23
C PHE A 20 -0.65 4.86 -14.94
N VAL A 21 -1.28 5.13 -13.79
CA VAL A 21 -2.55 4.53 -13.39
C VAL A 21 -3.68 4.97 -14.33
N VAL A 22 -3.79 6.27 -14.62
CA VAL A 22 -4.76 6.82 -15.58
C VAL A 22 -4.52 6.29 -17.00
N GLY A 23 -3.26 6.17 -17.43
CA GLY A 23 -2.91 5.61 -18.74
C GLY A 23 -3.31 4.13 -18.92
N LYS A 24 -3.54 3.42 -17.82
CA LYS A 24 -4.09 2.05 -17.80
C LYS A 24 -5.62 1.99 -17.68
N GLY A 25 -6.31 3.14 -17.72
CA GLY A 25 -7.76 3.22 -17.54
C GLY A 25 -8.23 2.99 -16.11
N ILE A 26 -7.30 2.99 -15.14
CA ILE A 26 -7.63 2.84 -13.72
C ILE A 26 -7.94 4.22 -13.17
N HIS A 27 -9.14 4.41 -12.65
CA HIS A 27 -9.53 5.66 -11.99
C HIS A 27 -9.17 5.56 -10.51
N PRO A 28 -8.16 6.29 -10.03
CA PRO A 28 -7.77 6.24 -8.63
C PRO A 28 -8.89 6.83 -7.77
N ILE A 29 -9.35 6.03 -6.81
CA ILE A 29 -10.33 6.48 -5.82
C ILE A 29 -9.58 7.29 -4.77
N PHE A 30 -9.95 8.56 -4.60
CA PHE A 30 -9.32 9.40 -3.59
C PHE A 30 -9.72 8.90 -2.21
N THR A 31 -8.74 8.43 -1.44
CA THR A 31 -8.94 7.98 -0.06
C THR A 31 -8.38 9.08 0.86
N PRO A 32 -9.14 9.56 1.85
CA PRO A 32 -8.66 10.58 2.77
C PRO A 32 -7.37 10.15 3.49
N LYS A 33 -6.58 11.13 3.92
CA LYS A 33 -5.36 10.85 4.69
C LYS A 33 -5.75 10.29 6.07
N TYR A 34 -5.05 9.25 6.52
CA TYR A 34 -5.28 8.56 7.80
C TYR A 34 -6.66 7.88 7.95
N SER A 35 -7.35 7.62 6.84
CA SER A 35 -8.63 6.94 6.88
C SER A 35 -8.46 5.44 6.61
N SER A 36 -7.86 4.75 7.57
CA SER A 36 -7.65 3.29 7.57
C SER A 36 -8.95 2.51 7.39
N GLU A 37 -10.05 3.01 7.96
CA GLU A 37 -11.37 2.38 7.96
C GLU A 37 -12.01 2.28 6.57
N VAL A 38 -11.71 3.21 5.67
CA VAL A 38 -12.20 3.21 4.28
C VAL A 38 -11.21 2.56 3.31
N ASN A 39 -10.02 2.21 3.78
CA ASN A 39 -9.03 1.49 3.00
C ASN A 39 -9.30 -0.01 3.07
N MET A 40 -9.97 -0.56 2.04
CA MET A 40 -10.29 -2.00 1.97
C MET A 40 -9.04 -2.89 2.15
N VAL A 41 -7.87 -2.43 1.72
CA VAL A 41 -6.62 -3.18 1.91
C VAL A 41 -6.33 -3.34 3.40
N GLU A 42 -6.40 -2.27 4.18
CA GLU A 42 -6.14 -2.34 5.63
C GLU A 42 -7.15 -3.22 6.37
N VAL A 43 -8.41 -3.24 5.95
CA VAL A 43 -9.43 -4.14 6.50
C VAL A 43 -9.08 -5.61 6.26
N VAL A 44 -8.66 -5.95 5.03
CA VAL A 44 -8.21 -7.32 4.69
C VAL A 44 -6.94 -7.67 5.45
N PHE A 45 -5.98 -6.75 5.53
CA PHE A 45 -4.72 -6.95 6.27
C PHE A 45 -4.95 -7.13 7.78
N LYS A 46 -5.98 -6.51 8.37
CA LYS A 46 -6.34 -6.73 9.77
C LYS A 46 -6.75 -8.19 10.01
N SER A 47 -7.60 -8.73 9.13
CA SER A 47 -8.03 -10.14 9.21
C SER A 47 -6.85 -11.10 9.00
N LEU A 48 -5.96 -10.78 8.05
CA LEU A 48 -4.75 -11.56 7.81
C LEU A 48 -3.79 -11.51 9.02
N LYS A 49 -3.63 -10.35 9.65
CA LYS A 49 -2.80 -10.18 10.84
C LYS A 49 -3.28 -11.07 11.98
N ASP A 50 -4.59 -11.11 12.24
CA ASP A 50 -5.16 -11.95 13.30
C ASP A 50 -4.95 -13.46 13.00
N TYR A 51 -5.08 -13.85 11.73
CA TYR A 51 -4.79 -15.23 11.29
C TYR A 51 -3.30 -15.59 11.42
N MET A 52 -2.40 -14.65 11.14
CA MET A 52 -0.96 -14.87 11.20
C MET A 52 -0.37 -14.72 12.61
N SER A 53 -1.04 -14.01 13.54
CA SER A 53 -0.48 -13.77 14.88
C SER A 53 -0.25 -15.06 15.68
N ASN A 54 -0.96 -16.13 15.34
CA ASN A 54 -0.85 -17.43 16.00
C ASN A 54 0.07 -18.41 15.24
N LYS A 55 0.82 -17.94 14.22
CA LYS A 55 1.68 -18.79 13.38
C LYS A 55 3.11 -18.28 13.40
N ILE A 56 4.05 -19.21 13.60
CA ILE A 56 5.48 -18.96 13.43
C ILE A 56 5.88 -19.53 12.07
N PHE A 57 6.44 -18.69 11.22
CA PHE A 57 6.96 -19.09 9.91
C PHE A 57 8.48 -19.16 9.98
N TYR A 58 9.05 -20.32 9.66
CA TYR A 58 10.50 -20.52 9.66
C TYR A 58 11.11 -20.22 8.29
N THR A 59 10.31 -20.29 7.22
CA THR A 59 10.75 -20.04 5.85
C THR A 59 9.71 -19.28 5.03
N ILE A 60 10.16 -18.62 3.96
CA ILE A 60 9.27 -17.96 2.97
C ILE A 60 8.32 -18.98 2.31
N LYS A 61 8.72 -20.25 2.23
CA LYS A 61 7.87 -21.32 1.68
C LYS A 61 6.64 -21.59 2.55
N ASP A 62 6.77 -21.43 3.87
CA ASP A 62 5.67 -21.63 4.81
C ASP A 62 4.59 -20.55 4.66
N VAL A 63 5.02 -19.32 4.33
CA VAL A 63 4.12 -18.21 4.03
C VAL A 63 3.40 -18.42 2.69
N LYS A 64 4.12 -18.90 1.66
CA LYS A 64 3.54 -19.17 0.33
C LYS A 64 2.50 -20.30 0.33
N LYS A 65 2.56 -21.23 1.28
CA LYS A 65 1.63 -22.37 1.35
C LYS A 65 0.25 -22.02 1.93
N LEU A 66 0.08 -20.79 2.44
CA LEU A 66 -1.18 -20.28 2.99
C LEU A 66 -2.12 -19.68 1.96
N TYR A 67 -1.67 -19.55 0.71
CA TYR A 67 -2.41 -19.01 -0.42
C TYR A 67 -2.49 -20.03 -1.55
#